data_AF-A0A136L226-F1
#
_entry.id   AF-A0A136L226-F1
#
_cell.length_a   1.000
_cell.length_b   1.000
_cell.length_c   1.000
_cell.angle_alpha   90.00
_cell.angle_beta   90.00
_cell.angle_gamma   90.00
#
_symmetry.space_group_name_H-M   'P 1'
#
loop_
_entity.id
_entity.type
_entity.pdbx_description
1 polymer ?
#
loop_
_entity_poly.entity_id
_entity_poly.type
_entity_poly.pdbx_seq_one_letter_code
_entity_poly.pdbx_strand_id
1 'polypeptide(L)'
;MFDTPVIATEVNIHQTYTPGSIIGIELVLEGGDTLEVPDSADPVGNTECPGVFTVDVTGLSTEPVVGVIINFDQTIGGDWNEIDAVELVGAQA
;
A
#
# COMPACT_ATOMS: atom_id res chain seq x y z
N MET A 1 -7.31 -3.98 -9.47
CA MET A 1 -8.06 -2.73 -9.28
C MET A 1 -9.18 -2.99 -8.31
N PHE A 2 -9.52 -1.99 -7.49
CA PHE A 2 -10.65 -2.01 -6.59
C PHE A 2 -11.95 -1.69 -7.35
N ASP A 3 -13.07 -2.22 -6.88
CA ASP A 3 -14.37 -2.03 -7.53
C ASP A 3 -14.93 -0.61 -7.36
N THR A 4 -14.45 0.13 -6.36
CA THR A 4 -14.90 1.49 -6.04
C THR A 4 -13.71 2.45 -6.10
N PRO A 5 -13.69 3.40 -7.05
CA PRO A 5 -12.72 4.49 -7.06
C PRO A 5 -12.92 5.40 -5.85
N VAL A 6 -11.82 5.89 -5.25
CA VAL A 6 -11.88 6.80 -4.11
C VAL A 6 -10.87 7.94 -4.20
N ILE A 7 -11.19 9.08 -3.61
CA ILE A 7 -10.20 10.10 -3.25
C ILE A 7 -9.47 9.57 -2.02
N ALA A 8 -8.30 8.97 -2.27
CA ALA A 8 -7.58 8.18 -1.28
C ALA A 8 -7.05 9.06 -0.13
N THR A 9 -7.18 8.52 1.08
CA THR A 9 -6.61 9.09 2.31
C THR A 9 -5.66 8.12 2.99
N GLU A 10 -5.86 6.81 2.82
CA GLU A 10 -5.02 5.80 3.47
C GLU A 10 -4.93 4.53 2.62
N VAL A 11 -3.78 3.85 2.69
CA VAL A 11 -3.59 2.48 2.23
C VAL A 11 -3.23 1.62 3.43
N ASN A 12 -4.00 0.55 3.65
CA ASN A 12 -3.78 -0.42 4.71
C ASN A 12 -3.36 -1.76 4.13
N ILE A 13 -2.20 -2.26 4.54
CA ILE A 13 -1.65 -3.53 4.07
C ILE A 13 -1.60 -4.49 5.26
N HIS A 14 -2.45 -5.51 5.22
CA HIS A 14 -2.56 -6.52 6.27
C HIS A 14 -1.51 -7.60 6.03
N GLN A 15 -0.55 -7.71 6.95
CA GLN A 15 0.57 -8.65 6.83
C GLN A 15 0.52 -9.70 7.95
N THR A 16 0.51 -10.98 7.58
CA THR A 16 0.33 -12.10 8.52
C THR A 16 1.60 -12.91 8.74
N TYR A 17 2.59 -12.80 7.86
CA TYR A 17 3.85 -13.52 7.96
C TYR A 17 5.02 -12.68 7.43
N THR A 18 6.09 -12.63 8.23
CA THR A 18 7.35 -11.90 7.99
C THR A 18 7.21 -10.54 7.28
N PRO A 19 6.55 -9.55 7.91
CA PRO A 19 6.54 -8.16 7.44
C PRO A 19 7.96 -7.58 7.32
N GLY A 20 8.12 -6.57 6.47
CA GLY A 20 9.38 -5.84 6.34
C GLY A 20 10.04 -5.87 4.96
N SER A 21 9.34 -6.39 3.94
CA SER A 21 9.88 -6.51 2.57
C SER A 21 9.26 -5.53 1.56
N ILE A 22 8.39 -4.62 2.00
CA ILE A 22 7.81 -3.58 1.15
C ILE A 22 8.81 -2.43 1.02
N ILE A 23 9.21 -2.12 -0.20
CA ILE A 23 10.19 -1.07 -0.50
C ILE A 23 9.55 0.21 -1.06
N GLY A 24 8.26 0.17 -1.37
CA GLY A 24 7.51 1.34 -1.81
C GLY A 24 6.12 0.98 -2.33
N ILE A 25 5.28 1.99 -2.45
CA ILE A 25 3.89 1.90 -2.90
C ILE A 25 3.65 2.94 -4.00
N GLU A 26 2.86 2.57 -5.00
CA GLU A 26 2.29 3.52 -5.97
C GLU A 26 0.77 3.43 -5.97
N LEU A 27 0.11 4.55 -6.20
CA LEU A 27 -1.33 4.64 -6.45
C LEU A 27 -1.59 4.54 -7.95
N VAL A 28 -2.61 3.78 -8.34
CA VAL A 28 -3.07 3.77 -9.74
C VAL A 28 -4.28 4.68 -9.85
N LEU A 29 -4.15 5.75 -10.64
CA LEU A 29 -5.21 6.71 -10.88
C LEU A 29 -6.22 6.15 -11.90
N GLU A 30 -7.46 6.61 -11.84
CA GLU A 30 -8.52 6.20 -12.75
C GLU A 30 -8.18 6.47 -14.23
N GLY A 31 -7.39 7.52 -14.50
CA GLY A 31 -6.86 7.85 -15.83
C GLY A 31 -5.82 6.86 -16.36
N GLY A 32 -5.30 5.96 -15.52
CA GLY A 32 -4.32 4.92 -15.88
C GLY A 32 -2.87 5.27 -15.55
N ASP A 33 -2.58 6.50 -15.13
CA ASP A 33 -1.26 6.91 -14.63
C ASP A 33 -1.01 6.35 -13.23
N THR A 34 0.28 6.22 -12.86
CA THR A 34 0.68 5.85 -11.49
C THR A 34 1.32 7.03 -10.77
N LEU A 35 1.13 7.07 -9.46
CA LEU A 35 1.68 8.07 -8.56
C LEU A 35 2.47 7.40 -7.44
N GLU A 36 3.77 7.66 -7.38
CA GLU A 36 4.64 7.17 -6.31
C GLU A 36 4.24 7.79 -4.96
N VAL A 37 4.11 6.94 -3.94
CA VAL A 37 3.87 7.38 -2.56
C VAL A 37 5.23 7.58 -1.88
N PRO A 38 5.60 8.81 -1.49
CA PRO A 38 6.88 9.06 -0.84
C PRO A 38 6.95 8.36 0.52
N ASP A 39 8.16 7.94 0.92
CA ASP A 39 8.45 7.35 2.24
C ASP A 39 7.54 6.15 2.62
N SER A 40 7.15 5.34 1.62
CA SER A 40 6.17 4.25 1.76
C SER A 40 6.78 2.84 1.93
N ALA A 41 8.03 2.75 2.38
CA ALA A 41 8.67 1.47 2.68
C ALA A 41 8.26 0.95 4.07
N ASP A 42 8.09 -0.36 4.20
CA ASP A 42 7.91 -1.06 5.48
C ASP A 42 9.17 -1.88 5.77
N PRO A 43 10.14 -1.35 6.54
CA PRO A 43 11.34 -2.09 6.90
C PRO A 43 11.06 -3.14 7.98
N VAL A 44 11.95 -4.14 8.09
CA VAL A 44 11.85 -5.21 9.11
C VAL A 44 11.68 -4.62 10.51
N GLY A 45 10.63 -5.07 11.19
CA GLY A 45 10.30 -4.66 12.56
C GLY A 45 9.47 -3.39 12.68
N ASN A 46 9.12 -2.73 11.56
CA ASN A 46 8.22 -1.57 11.56
C ASN A 46 6.75 -2.00 11.78
N THR A 47 6.33 -3.09 11.13
CA THR A 47 4.99 -3.68 11.33
C THR A 47 5.06 -4.91 12.23
N GLU A 48 4.15 -4.99 13.21
CA GLU A 48 4.00 -6.19 14.07
C GLU A 48 3.55 -7.40 13.23
N CYS A 49 3.87 -8.63 13.66
CA CYS A 49 3.51 -9.85 12.93
C CYS A 49 2.58 -10.74 13.79
N PRO A 50 1.28 -10.86 13.46
CA PRO A 50 0.56 -10.19 12.39
C PRO A 50 0.27 -8.71 12.70
N GLY A 51 0.07 -7.89 11.67
CA GLY A 51 -0.15 -6.46 11.83
C GLY A 51 -0.61 -5.78 10.54
N VAL A 52 -0.82 -4.46 10.64
CA VAL A 52 -1.26 -3.62 9.52
C VAL A 52 -0.22 -2.53 9.31
N PHE A 53 0.33 -2.46 8.09
CA PHE A 53 1.14 -1.35 7.64
C PHE A 53 0.20 -0.29 7.03
N THR A 54 0.10 0.85 7.69
CA THR A 54 -0.80 1.94 7.31
C THR A 54 0.01 3.11 6.75
N VAL A 55 -0.35 3.54 5.54
CA VAL A 55 0.31 4.64 4.84
C VAL A 55 -0.70 5.76 4.56
N ASP A 56 -0.42 6.94 5.12
CA ASP A 56 -1.19 8.15 4.84
C ASP A 56 -0.87 8.65 3.43
N VAL A 57 -1.90 8.75 2.59
CA VAL A 57 -1.81 9.24 1.21
C VAL A 57 -2.67 10.49 0.98
N THR A 58 -3.11 11.11 2.06
CA THR A 58 -4.00 12.28 2.02
C THR A 58 -3.39 13.41 1.20
N GLY A 59 -4.13 13.85 0.19
CA GLY A 59 -3.76 14.99 -0.64
C GLY A 59 -2.66 14.71 -1.68
N LEU A 60 -2.24 13.45 -1.86
CA LEU A 60 -1.30 13.08 -2.93
C LEU A 60 -1.94 13.16 -4.32
N SER A 61 -3.23 12.87 -4.44
CA SER A 61 -3.98 12.96 -5.70
C SER A 61 -5.31 13.66 -5.50
N THR A 62 -5.73 14.43 -6.51
CA THR A 62 -7.12 14.93 -6.63
C THR A 62 -7.97 14.06 -7.55
N GLU A 63 -7.35 13.11 -8.26
CA GLU A 63 -8.04 12.14 -9.11
C GLU A 63 -8.37 10.86 -8.32
N PRO A 64 -9.48 10.18 -8.65
CA PRO A 64 -9.84 8.93 -8.01
C PRO A 64 -8.77 7.86 -8.22
N VAL A 65 -8.45 7.14 -7.15
CA VAL A 65 -7.52 6.01 -7.12
C VAL A 65 -8.33 4.73 -7.27
N VAL A 66 -7.87 3.84 -8.16
CA VAL A 66 -8.52 2.56 -8.48
C VAL A 66 -7.64 1.36 -8.18
N GLY A 67 -6.39 1.57 -7.76
CA GLY A 67 -5.45 0.48 -7.50
C GLY A 67 -4.27 0.93 -6.67
N VAL A 68 -3.53 -0.07 -6.17
CA VAL A 68 -2.28 0.09 -5.44
C VAL A 68 -1.27 -0.89 -6.04
N ILE A 69 -0.08 -0.42 -6.34
CA ILE A 69 1.08 -1.24 -6.69
C ILE A 69 1.98 -1.30 -5.46
N ILE A 70 2.36 -2.50 -5.04
CA ILE A 70 3.24 -2.70 -3.90
C ILE A 70 4.55 -3.29 -4.43
N ASN A 71 5.64 -2.57 -4.24
CA ASN A 71 6.96 -2.98 -4.64
C ASN A 71 7.64 -3.76 -3.51
N PHE A 72 8.16 -4.95 -3.84
CA PHE A 72 8.71 -5.90 -2.88
C PHE A 72 10.17 -6.22 -3.16
N ASP A 73 10.97 -6.32 -2.10
CA ASP A 73 12.29 -6.96 -2.11
C ASP A 73 12.32 -8.10 -1.09
N GLN A 74 12.08 -9.32 -1.58
CA GLN A 74 12.06 -10.53 -0.75
C GLN A 74 13.47 -11.00 -0.33
N THR A 75 14.54 -10.28 -0.69
CA THR A 75 15.88 -10.58 -0.15
C THR A 75 16.08 -10.03 1.27
N ILE A 76 15.23 -9.10 1.73
CA ILE A 76 15.35 -8.42 3.03
C ILE A 76 14.88 -9.31 4.19
N GLY A 77 13.71 -9.95 4.04
CA GLY A 77 13.02 -10.67 5.13
C GLY A 77 13.55 -12.07 5.45
N GLY A 78 14.42 -12.63 4.60
CA GLY A 78 14.97 -13.98 4.75
C GLY A 78 13.96 -15.12 4.48
N ASP A 79 12.68 -14.79 4.32
CA ASP A 79 11.58 -15.66 3.92
C ASP A 79 10.53 -14.84 3.14
N TRP A 80 9.45 -15.48 2.67
CA TRP A 80 8.37 -14.82 1.93
C TRP A 80 7.49 -13.96 2.85
N ASN A 81 7.21 -12.71 2.46
CA ASN A 81 6.25 -11.86 3.17
C ASN A 81 4.82 -12.18 2.74
N GLU A 82 3.94 -12.47 3.69
CA GLU A 82 2.50 -12.69 3.44
C GLU A 82 1.71 -11.40 3.60
N ILE A 83 1.04 -10.99 2.52
CA ILE A 83 -0.05 -10.01 2.56
C ILE A 83 -1.36 -10.78 2.44
N ASP A 84 -2.20 -10.67 3.45
CA ASP A 84 -3.54 -11.27 3.48
C ASP A 84 -4.55 -10.40 2.73
N ALA A 85 -4.48 -9.07 2.92
CA ALA A 85 -5.39 -8.11 2.31
C ALA A 85 -4.75 -6.74 2.11
N VAL A 86 -5.30 -5.97 1.16
CA VAL A 86 -5.01 -4.55 0.97
C VAL A 86 -6.33 -3.80 0.95
N GLU A 87 -6.42 -2.74 1.74
CA GLU A 87 -7.56 -1.83 1.80
C GLU A 87 -7.13 -0.44 1.32
N LEU A 88 -7.95 0.13 0.44
CA LEU A 88 -7.82 1.50 -0.04
C LEU A 88 -8.95 2.33 0.58
N VAL A 89 -8.59 3.27 1.45
CA VAL A 89 -9.55 4.11 2.19
C VAL A 89 -9.62 5.48 1.56
N GLY A 90 -10.82 6.01 1.43
CA GLY A 90 -11.03 7.36 0.93
C GLY A 90 -12.51 7.72 0.86
N ALA A 91 -12.79 8.96 0.43
CA ALA A 91 -14.15 9.35 0.07
C ALA A 91 -14.49 8.78 -1.30
N GLN A 92 -15.72 8.26 -1.48
CA GLN A 92 -16.21 7.89 -2.80
C GLN A 92 -16.15 9.11 -3.73
N ALA A 93 -15.60 8.89 -4.92
CA ALA A 93 -15.54 9.86 -6.00
C ALA A 93 -16.89 10.04 -6.72
#